data_AF-X1MU94-F1
#
_entry.id   AF-X1MU94-F1
#
_cell.length_a   1.000
_cell.length_b   1.000
_cell.length_c   1.000
_cell.angle_alpha   90.00
_cell.angle_beta   90.00
_cell.angle_gamma   90.00
#
_symmetry.space_group_name_H-M   'P 1'
#
loop_
_entity.id
_entity.type
_entity.pdbx_description
1 polymer ?
#
loop_
_entity_poly.entity_id
_entity_poly.type
_entity_poly.pdbx_seq_one_letter_code
_entity_poly.pdbx_strand_id
1 'polypeptide(L)'
;EHYELRILADYTHTGLQVANTWARPSPRAVLGELERDERAEVVFAEIFPPADAAGVEELLRKVIPVLDGQRFSEYVSLSGILSSNMVPPRNSVWGGRLYSFGTPHNSNPLLSTTLKYSEHITVECLAGNAAINQDYRVRLWGYVYQESELPTVFGTMVFPASVTERTRARTLMLPKSPIPVNGNTWKTLPGGKDQRIPKINPFIRFAYNLLETDGIQGDYQFRYDTGRVSDSDENLYFDFDDLDALVVESIGVRPDGFGGNLANTGLL
;
A
#
# COMPACT_ATOMS: atom_id res chain seq x y z
N GLU A 1 12.51 -23.76 -1.43
CA GLU A 1 13.37 -22.85 -0.64
C GLU A 1 12.46 -21.81 0.03
N HIS A 2 12.34 -21.83 1.38
CA HIS A 2 11.31 -21.06 2.13
C HIS A 2 11.84 -19.73 2.72
N TYR A 3 13.01 -19.28 2.26
CA TYR A 3 13.69 -18.06 2.74
C TYR A 3 14.19 -17.18 1.60
N GLU A 4 13.71 -17.42 0.38
CA GLU A 4 14.04 -16.59 -0.77
C GLU A 4 12.90 -15.61 -1.04
N LEU A 5 13.27 -14.36 -1.28
CA LEU A 5 12.34 -13.34 -1.75
C LEU A 5 11.79 -13.78 -3.11
N ARG A 6 10.49 -14.04 -3.18
CA ARG A 6 9.82 -14.51 -4.39
C ARG A 6 8.63 -13.65 -4.76
N ILE A 7 8.17 -13.80 -6.00
CA ILE A 7 6.92 -13.19 -6.45
C ILE A 7 5.77 -13.99 -5.82
N LEU A 8 4.92 -13.28 -5.06
CA LEU A 8 3.75 -13.83 -4.39
C LEU A 8 2.46 -13.61 -5.20
N ALA A 9 2.43 -12.57 -6.03
CA ALA A 9 1.40 -12.39 -7.04
C ALA A 9 1.97 -11.68 -8.25
N ASP A 10 1.60 -12.13 -9.44
CA ASP A 10 1.99 -11.53 -10.72
C ASP A 10 0.77 -11.36 -11.61
N TYR A 11 0.26 -10.13 -11.69
CA TYR A 11 -0.85 -9.80 -12.54
C TYR A 11 -0.38 -9.03 -13.75
N THR A 12 -0.66 -9.55 -14.95
CA THR A 12 -0.54 -8.79 -16.20
C THR A 12 -1.94 -8.58 -16.76
N HIS A 13 -2.37 -7.33 -16.87
CA HIS A 13 -3.57 -6.98 -17.60
C HIS A 13 -3.22 -6.79 -19.07
N THR A 14 -4.00 -7.42 -19.94
CA THR A 14 -3.86 -7.25 -21.39
C THR A 14 -5.18 -6.84 -22.02
N GLY A 15 -5.12 -5.99 -23.04
CA GLY A 15 -6.30 -5.52 -23.76
C GLY A 15 -7.03 -4.36 -23.07
N LEU A 16 -8.23 -4.05 -23.56
CA LEU A 16 -8.99 -2.87 -23.16
C LEU A 16 -9.57 -3.01 -21.74
N GLN A 17 -9.20 -2.08 -20.85
CA GLN A 17 -9.95 -1.80 -19.62
C GLN A 17 -10.75 -0.51 -19.80
N VAL A 18 -12.08 -0.59 -19.67
CA VAL A 18 -12.97 0.56 -19.84
C VAL A 18 -12.75 1.59 -18.72
N ALA A 19 -12.91 2.87 -19.03
CA ALA A 19 -12.82 3.96 -18.06
C ALA A 19 -13.67 3.71 -16.80
N ASN A 20 -13.15 4.07 -15.63
CA ASN A 20 -13.78 3.95 -14.31
C ASN A 20 -14.21 2.52 -13.93
N THR A 21 -13.62 1.49 -14.55
CA THR A 21 -13.89 0.09 -14.20
C THR A 21 -12.74 -0.53 -13.43
N TRP A 22 -13.07 -1.50 -12.58
CA TRP A 22 -12.11 -2.28 -11.82
C TRP A 22 -11.79 -3.58 -12.56
N ALA A 23 -10.51 -3.84 -12.80
CA ALA A 23 -10.01 -5.18 -13.07
C ALA A 23 -9.77 -5.90 -11.74
N ARG A 24 -10.35 -7.10 -11.60
CA ARG A 24 -10.32 -7.91 -10.37
C ARG A 24 -9.94 -9.36 -10.70
N PRO A 25 -8.66 -9.63 -11.02
CA PRO A 25 -8.22 -11.00 -11.26
C PRO A 25 -8.43 -11.88 -10.01
N SER A 26 -8.77 -13.15 -10.23
CA SER A 26 -8.83 -14.11 -9.13
C SER A 26 -7.43 -14.37 -8.57
N PRO A 27 -7.30 -14.80 -7.31
CA PRO A 27 -6.00 -15.16 -6.75
C PRO A 27 -5.25 -16.20 -7.60
N ARG A 28 -5.95 -17.20 -8.13
CA ARG A 28 -5.39 -18.16 -9.08
C ARG A 28 -4.80 -17.52 -10.33
N ALA A 29 -5.46 -16.50 -10.89
CA ALA A 29 -5.00 -15.84 -12.12
C ALA A 29 -3.71 -15.03 -11.90
N VAL A 30 -3.40 -14.67 -10.65
CA VAL A 30 -2.17 -13.94 -10.29
C VAL A 30 -1.15 -14.84 -9.57
N LEU A 31 -1.39 -16.15 -9.49
CA LEU A 31 -0.55 -17.10 -8.74
C LEU A 31 -0.46 -16.78 -7.23
N GLY A 32 -1.50 -16.17 -6.68
CA GLY A 32 -1.54 -15.67 -5.30
C GLY A 32 -2.11 -16.64 -4.27
N GLU A 33 -2.32 -17.91 -4.61
CA GLU A 33 -2.83 -18.94 -3.69
C GLU A 33 -1.67 -19.59 -2.92
N LEU A 34 -1.89 -19.90 -1.65
CA LEU A 34 -0.96 -20.63 -0.80
C LEU A 34 -1.40 -22.08 -0.62
N GLU A 35 -0.43 -22.95 -0.32
CA GLU A 35 -0.75 -24.27 0.22
C GLU A 35 -1.32 -24.14 1.64
N ARG A 36 -2.05 -25.17 2.09
CA ARG A 36 -2.79 -25.13 3.35
C ARG A 36 -1.91 -24.81 4.58
N ASP A 37 -0.69 -25.32 4.60
CA ASP A 37 0.30 -25.16 5.68
C ASP A 37 1.26 -24.00 5.45
N GLU A 38 0.98 -23.12 4.48
CA GLU A 38 1.81 -21.97 4.17
C GLU A 38 1.24 -20.66 4.75
N ARG A 39 2.13 -19.73 5.10
CA ARG A 39 1.82 -18.35 5.49
C ARG A 39 2.75 -17.40 4.77
N ALA A 40 2.24 -16.25 4.35
CA ALA A 40 3.02 -15.34 3.54
C ALA A 40 2.98 -13.90 4.04
N GLU A 41 4.08 -13.18 3.80
CA GLU A 41 4.17 -11.74 4.00
C GLU A 41 4.65 -11.02 2.73
N VAL A 42 3.91 -10.00 2.29
CA VAL A 42 4.31 -9.12 1.19
C VAL A 42 5.15 -7.98 1.73
N VAL A 43 6.33 -7.81 1.16
CA VAL A 43 7.34 -6.82 1.56
C VAL A 43 7.23 -5.55 0.74
N PHE A 44 7.00 -5.66 -0.57
CA PHE A 44 6.83 -4.52 -1.46
C PHE A 44 6.03 -4.90 -2.70
N ALA A 45 5.58 -3.89 -3.44
CA ALA A 45 4.95 -4.03 -4.75
C ALA A 45 5.86 -3.46 -5.85
N GLU A 46 5.63 -3.90 -7.09
CA GLU A 46 6.13 -3.24 -8.30
C GLU A 46 4.95 -3.05 -9.25
N ILE A 47 4.81 -1.85 -9.80
CA ILE A 47 3.82 -1.54 -10.83
C ILE A 47 4.56 -1.11 -12.10
N PHE A 48 4.32 -1.82 -13.18
CA PHE A 48 4.67 -1.43 -14.54
C PHE A 48 3.45 -0.72 -15.11
N PRO A 49 3.47 0.62 -15.19
CA PRO A 49 2.32 1.42 -15.56
C PRO A 49 1.97 1.22 -17.05
N PRO A 50 0.69 1.37 -17.43
CA PRO A 50 0.32 1.38 -18.84
C PRO A 50 0.82 2.69 -19.48
N ALA A 51 1.76 2.57 -20.40
CA ALA A 51 2.28 3.68 -21.18
C ALA A 51 2.66 3.21 -22.59
N ASP A 52 2.45 4.07 -23.58
CA ASP A 52 2.82 3.75 -24.96
C ASP A 52 4.35 3.83 -25.19
N ALA A 53 4.80 3.49 -26.41
CA ALA A 53 6.22 3.52 -26.77
C ALA A 53 6.83 4.94 -26.75
N ALA A 54 6.02 5.99 -26.77
CA ALA A 54 6.44 7.39 -26.63
C ALA A 54 6.43 7.85 -25.16
N GLY A 55 6.01 7.01 -24.21
CA GLY A 55 5.91 7.32 -22.80
C GLY A 55 4.64 8.09 -22.43
N VAL A 56 3.64 8.13 -23.29
CA VAL A 56 2.33 8.68 -22.97
C VAL A 56 1.63 7.71 -22.02
N GLU A 57 1.40 8.17 -20.79
CA GLU A 57 0.80 7.37 -19.73
C GLU A 57 -0.72 7.26 -19.89
N GLU A 58 -1.26 6.09 -19.57
CA GLU A 58 -2.68 5.87 -19.37
C GLU A 58 -2.99 5.77 -17.87
N LEU A 59 -4.23 6.09 -17.50
CA LEU A 59 -4.57 6.35 -16.12
C LEU A 59 -4.92 5.07 -15.35
N LEU A 60 -3.93 4.27 -14.97
CA LEU A 60 -4.11 3.23 -13.93
C LEU A 60 -4.17 3.92 -12.56
N ARG A 61 -5.36 4.40 -12.23
CA ARG A 61 -5.58 5.31 -11.12
C ARG A 61 -5.22 4.72 -9.77
N LYS A 62 -5.69 3.51 -9.47
CA LYS A 62 -5.47 2.84 -8.17
C LYS A 62 -5.15 1.37 -8.34
N VAL A 63 -4.23 0.88 -7.50
CA VAL A 63 -3.95 -0.53 -7.29
C VAL A 63 -4.05 -0.82 -5.80
N ILE A 64 -4.90 -1.78 -5.45
CA ILE A 64 -5.24 -2.10 -4.06
C ILE A 64 -4.99 -3.58 -3.81
N PRO A 65 -4.13 -3.97 -2.86
CA PRO A 65 -3.97 -5.36 -2.46
C PRO A 65 -5.22 -5.87 -1.73
N VAL A 66 -5.55 -7.14 -1.98
CA VAL A 66 -6.65 -7.86 -1.34
C VAL A 66 -6.09 -9.09 -0.65
N LEU A 67 -6.15 -9.11 0.68
CA LEU A 67 -5.59 -10.15 1.54
C LEU A 67 -6.71 -11.06 2.04
N ASP A 68 -6.69 -12.35 1.70
CA ASP A 68 -7.71 -13.33 2.11
C ASP A 68 -9.15 -12.82 1.91
N GLY A 69 -9.39 -12.16 0.77
CA GLY A 69 -10.70 -11.62 0.37
C GLY A 69 -11.03 -10.24 0.91
N GLN A 70 -10.17 -9.64 1.74
CA GLN A 70 -10.36 -8.30 2.30
C GLN A 70 -9.52 -7.26 1.57
N ARG A 71 -10.18 -6.23 1.02
CA ARG A 71 -9.51 -5.06 0.44
C ARG A 71 -8.77 -4.29 1.53
N PHE A 72 -7.51 -3.95 1.28
CA PHE A 72 -6.65 -3.25 2.26
C PHE A 72 -6.53 -1.74 1.97
N SER A 73 -7.54 -1.15 1.31
CA SER A 73 -7.50 0.21 0.76
C SER A 73 -7.36 1.32 1.81
N GLU A 74 -7.88 1.06 3.02
CA GLU A 74 -7.80 2.00 4.15
C GLU A 74 -6.34 2.32 4.53
N TYR A 75 -5.41 1.39 4.26
CA TYR A 75 -4.00 1.46 4.61
C TYR A 75 -3.07 1.56 3.39
N VAL A 76 -3.39 0.83 2.32
CA VAL A 76 -2.54 0.72 1.12
C VAL A 76 -3.37 1.01 -0.13
N SER A 77 -3.10 2.15 -0.75
CA SER A 77 -3.63 2.55 -2.05
C SER A 77 -2.46 3.07 -2.89
N LEU A 78 -2.16 2.35 -3.97
CA LEU A 78 -0.97 2.61 -4.80
C LEU A 78 -1.41 3.27 -6.11
N SER A 79 -0.70 4.32 -6.52
CA SER A 79 -0.91 4.92 -7.83
C SER A 79 -0.17 4.10 -8.88
N GLY A 80 -0.86 3.71 -9.95
CA GLY A 80 -0.29 2.97 -11.07
C GLY A 80 -0.01 3.82 -12.32
N ILE A 81 -0.15 5.14 -12.22
CA ILE A 81 0.16 6.09 -13.31
C ILE A 81 1.68 6.29 -13.34
N LEU A 82 2.29 6.35 -14.53
CA LEU A 82 3.75 6.39 -14.68
C LEU A 82 4.39 7.55 -13.91
N SER A 83 3.79 8.74 -13.98
CA SER A 83 4.28 9.96 -13.34
C SER A 83 4.11 9.97 -11.81
N SER A 84 3.16 9.25 -11.25
CA SER A 84 2.90 9.22 -9.79
C SER A 84 3.19 7.86 -9.16
N ASN A 85 3.81 6.94 -9.91
CA ASN A 85 4.05 5.58 -9.46
C ASN A 85 4.90 5.57 -8.19
N MET A 86 4.30 5.10 -7.10
CA MET A 86 4.93 5.06 -5.78
C MET A 86 5.78 3.80 -5.58
N VAL A 87 5.59 2.80 -6.44
CA VAL A 87 6.21 1.47 -6.38
C VAL A 87 6.71 1.07 -7.78
N PRO A 88 7.61 1.87 -8.40
CA PRO A 88 8.10 1.58 -9.73
C PRO A 88 8.93 0.27 -9.74
N PRO A 89 9.19 -0.31 -10.93
CA PRO A 89 10.05 -1.47 -11.06
C PRO A 89 11.40 -1.23 -10.39
N ARG A 90 11.94 -2.23 -9.70
CA ARG A 90 13.16 -2.11 -8.87
C ARG A 90 14.37 -1.59 -9.63
N ASN A 91 14.49 -1.95 -10.91
CA ASN A 91 15.55 -1.46 -11.80
C ASN A 91 15.45 0.04 -12.13
N SER A 92 14.29 0.65 -11.91
CA SER A 92 14.04 2.09 -12.08
C SER A 92 14.28 2.89 -10.80
N VAL A 93 14.59 2.25 -9.67
CA VAL A 93 14.83 2.94 -8.39
C VAL A 93 16.32 3.25 -8.21
N TRP A 94 16.67 4.52 -8.29
CA TRP A 94 18.03 4.96 -8.01
C TRP A 94 18.42 4.70 -6.55
N GLY A 95 19.62 4.14 -6.33
CA GLY A 95 20.12 3.80 -5.00
C GLY A 95 19.40 2.60 -4.34
N GLY A 96 18.51 1.90 -5.05
CA GLY A 96 17.86 0.68 -4.57
C GLY A 96 16.94 0.86 -3.35
N ARG A 97 16.56 2.09 -3.01
CA ARG A 97 15.70 2.42 -1.86
C ARG A 97 14.23 2.31 -2.23
N LEU A 98 13.79 1.08 -2.48
CA LEU A 98 12.37 0.80 -2.72
C LEU A 98 11.60 0.94 -1.40
N TYR A 99 10.41 1.54 -1.47
CA TYR A 99 9.49 1.54 -0.33
C TYR A 99 9.09 0.11 0.03
N SER A 100 9.12 -0.20 1.32
CA SER A 100 8.68 -1.48 1.84
C SER A 100 7.55 -1.27 2.84
N PHE A 101 6.56 -2.17 2.82
CA PHE A 101 5.47 -2.16 3.80
C PHE A 101 5.98 -2.42 5.23
N GLY A 102 7.14 -3.07 5.39
CA GLY A 102 7.73 -3.32 6.69
C GLY A 102 9.00 -4.15 6.56
N THR A 103 9.64 -4.43 7.68
CA THR A 103 10.79 -5.34 7.73
C THR A 103 10.30 -6.79 7.88
N PRO A 104 10.55 -7.68 6.90
CA PRO A 104 10.21 -9.09 7.01
C PRO A 104 11.02 -9.79 8.09
N HIS A 105 10.59 -10.97 8.54
CA HIS A 105 11.26 -11.77 9.57
C HIS A 105 11.55 -11.01 10.88
N ASN A 106 10.71 -10.04 11.23
CA ASN A 106 10.93 -9.16 12.37
C ASN A 106 9.89 -9.42 13.47
N SER A 107 10.33 -9.50 14.71
CA SER A 107 9.50 -9.67 15.90
C SER A 107 9.15 -8.36 16.59
N ASN A 108 9.70 -7.23 16.14
CA ASN A 108 9.27 -5.90 16.56
C ASN A 108 7.98 -5.53 15.83
N PRO A 109 6.86 -5.31 16.54
CA PRO A 109 5.57 -5.06 15.90
C PRO A 109 5.49 -3.75 15.13
N LEU A 110 6.35 -2.76 15.44
CA LEU A 110 6.40 -1.49 14.69
C LEU A 110 7.15 -1.61 13.37
N LEU A 111 7.94 -2.68 13.20
CA LEU A 111 8.69 -2.94 11.97
C LEU A 111 8.05 -4.08 11.16
N SER A 112 7.39 -5.03 11.81
CA SER A 112 6.78 -6.21 11.19
C SER A 112 5.44 -5.89 10.50
N THR A 113 5.36 -4.80 9.74
CA THR A 113 4.14 -4.28 9.11
C THR A 113 3.95 -4.71 7.65
N THR A 114 4.72 -5.68 7.18
CA THR A 114 4.48 -6.39 5.90
C THR A 114 3.04 -6.91 5.81
N LEU A 115 2.47 -7.00 4.61
CA LEU A 115 1.09 -7.46 4.43
C LEU A 115 1.00 -8.96 4.65
N LYS A 116 0.24 -9.40 5.66
CA LYS A 116 0.16 -10.82 6.05
C LYS A 116 -1.15 -11.45 5.61
N TYR A 117 -1.04 -12.58 4.92
CA TYR A 117 -2.19 -13.38 4.47
C TYR A 117 -1.92 -14.88 4.66
N SER A 118 -2.98 -15.68 4.73
CA SER A 118 -2.92 -17.11 5.07
C SER A 118 -3.40 -18.05 3.98
N GLU A 119 -4.20 -17.58 3.03
CA GLU A 119 -4.82 -18.44 2.03
C GLU A 119 -4.54 -17.89 0.64
N HIS A 120 -4.83 -16.61 0.42
CA HIS A 120 -4.68 -16.05 -0.91
C HIS A 120 -4.51 -14.54 -0.95
N ILE A 121 -3.85 -14.05 -1.99
CA ILE A 121 -3.69 -12.64 -2.29
C ILE A 121 -4.06 -12.33 -3.74
N THR A 122 -4.64 -11.16 -3.96
CA THR A 122 -4.83 -10.60 -5.31
C THR A 122 -4.73 -9.07 -5.27
N VAL A 123 -4.95 -8.42 -6.40
CA VAL A 123 -5.01 -6.97 -6.53
C VAL A 123 -6.28 -6.55 -7.23
N GLU A 124 -6.79 -5.38 -6.89
CA GLU A 124 -7.81 -4.70 -7.67
C GLU A 124 -7.24 -3.44 -8.31
N CYS A 125 -7.47 -3.27 -9.61
CA CYS A 125 -6.89 -2.20 -10.41
C CYS A 125 -8.00 -1.33 -11.02
N LEU A 126 -8.06 -0.04 -10.67
CA LEU A 126 -9.06 0.90 -11.16
C LEU A 126 -8.49 1.73 -12.32
N ALA A 127 -9.16 1.68 -13.48
CA ALA A 127 -8.93 2.63 -14.55
C ALA A 127 -9.47 4.02 -14.18
N GLY A 128 -8.78 5.07 -14.62
CA GLY A 128 -9.18 6.46 -14.48
C GLY A 128 -10.35 6.83 -15.40
N ASN A 129 -10.49 8.12 -15.67
CA ASN A 129 -11.57 8.65 -16.50
C ASN A 129 -11.43 8.35 -18.00
N ALA A 130 -10.32 7.77 -18.42
CA ALA A 130 -10.07 7.26 -19.77
C ALA A 130 -9.86 5.74 -19.74
N ALA A 131 -10.12 5.09 -20.88
CA ALA A 131 -9.84 3.67 -21.02
C ALA A 131 -8.32 3.42 -21.06
N ILE A 132 -7.91 2.24 -20.59
CA ILE A 132 -6.55 1.74 -20.69
C ILE A 132 -6.51 0.75 -21.86
N ASN A 133 -5.65 1.00 -22.83
CA ASN A 133 -5.40 0.15 -24.00
C ASN A 133 -4.04 -0.53 -23.95
N GLN A 134 -3.09 0.04 -23.20
CA GLN A 134 -1.76 -0.54 -23.00
C GLN A 134 -1.80 -1.59 -21.89
N ASP A 135 -0.94 -2.59 -22.04
CA ASP A 135 -0.74 -3.58 -21.00
C ASP A 135 -0.09 -2.93 -19.76
N TYR A 136 -0.45 -3.44 -18.58
CA TYR A 136 0.20 -3.07 -17.33
C TYR A 136 0.42 -4.31 -16.48
N ARG A 137 1.38 -4.22 -15.54
CA ARG A 137 1.73 -5.35 -14.68
C ARG A 137 1.86 -4.91 -13.24
N VAL A 138 1.33 -5.71 -12.32
CA VAL A 138 1.46 -5.54 -10.88
C VAL A 138 2.09 -6.78 -10.30
N ARG A 139 3.18 -6.62 -9.56
CA ARG A 139 3.85 -7.70 -8.83
C ARG A 139 3.86 -7.41 -7.34
N LEU A 140 3.59 -8.43 -6.54
CA LEU A 140 3.77 -8.41 -5.10
C LEU A 140 4.90 -9.35 -4.74
N TRP A 141 5.89 -8.84 -4.01
CA TRP A 141 7.10 -9.58 -3.63
C TRP A 141 7.13 -9.82 -2.13
N GLY A 142 7.62 -11.00 -1.74
CA GLY A 142 7.70 -11.34 -0.33
C GLY A 142 8.19 -12.74 -0.07
N TYR A 143 7.80 -13.28 1.07
CA TYR A 143 8.24 -14.57 1.59
C TYR A 143 7.06 -15.46 1.92
N VAL A 144 7.28 -16.76 1.83
CA VAL A 144 6.32 -17.80 2.26
C VAL A 144 7.01 -18.75 3.21
N TYR A 145 6.31 -19.08 4.27
CA TYR A 145 6.75 -19.89 5.39
C TYR A 145 5.85 -21.10 5.53
N GLN A 146 6.43 -22.22 5.93
CA GLN A 146 5.63 -23.28 6.52
C GLN A 146 5.19 -22.90 7.93
N GLU A 147 3.98 -23.28 8.32
CA GLU A 147 3.42 -22.98 9.65
C GLU A 147 4.35 -23.45 10.78
N SER A 148 5.03 -24.58 10.57
CA SER A 148 5.98 -25.17 11.53
C SER A 148 7.27 -24.36 11.70
N GLU A 149 7.61 -23.50 10.73
CA GLU A 149 8.82 -22.67 10.75
C GLU A 149 8.58 -21.33 11.47
N LEU A 150 7.33 -20.86 11.51
CA LEU A 150 6.97 -19.55 12.05
C LEU A 150 7.49 -19.27 13.48
N PRO A 151 7.39 -20.21 14.46
CA PRO A 151 7.93 -19.97 15.80
C PRO A 151 9.46 -19.81 15.80
N THR A 152 10.16 -20.47 14.88
CA THR A 152 11.63 -20.38 14.77
C THR A 152 12.04 -19.05 14.14
N VAL A 153 11.32 -18.61 13.11
CA VAL A 153 11.64 -17.38 12.36
C VAL A 153 11.32 -16.12 13.15
N PHE A 154 10.15 -16.08 13.80
CA PHE A 154 9.65 -14.86 14.45
C PHE A 154 9.62 -14.94 15.98
N GLY A 155 9.55 -16.16 16.55
CA GLY A 155 9.34 -16.35 17.98
C GLY A 155 8.02 -15.76 18.45
N THR A 156 8.10 -14.70 19.25
CA THR A 156 6.96 -13.99 19.81
C THR A 156 7.03 -12.53 19.40
N MET A 157 5.92 -11.97 18.93
CA MET A 157 5.79 -10.55 18.63
C MET A 157 5.91 -9.74 19.92
N VAL A 158 6.88 -8.82 19.97
CA VAL A 158 7.34 -8.16 21.19
C VAL A 158 6.45 -6.96 21.52
N PHE A 159 5.39 -7.20 22.29
CA PHE A 159 4.56 -6.16 22.90
C PHE A 159 4.77 -6.10 24.43
N PRO A 160 4.47 -4.97 25.11
CA PRO A 160 4.00 -3.71 24.55
C PRO A 160 5.09 -3.02 23.72
N ALA A 161 4.66 -2.27 22.71
CA ALA A 161 5.56 -1.48 21.88
C ALA A 161 5.36 0.01 22.21
N SER A 162 6.34 0.84 21.87
CA SER A 162 6.20 2.28 22.06
C SER A 162 6.86 3.08 20.93
N VAL A 163 6.23 4.19 20.59
CA VAL A 163 6.78 5.20 19.67
C VAL A 163 7.07 6.43 20.52
N THR A 164 8.34 6.85 20.55
CA THR A 164 8.75 8.07 21.25
C THR A 164 8.91 9.19 20.23
N GLU A 165 8.04 10.19 20.31
CA GLU A 165 8.20 11.45 19.59
C GLU A 165 9.09 12.36 20.44
N ARG A 166 10.30 12.62 19.94
CA ARG A 166 11.35 13.30 20.71
C ARG A 166 11.09 14.80 20.83
N THR A 167 10.46 15.42 19.84
CA THR A 167 10.29 16.87 19.74
C THR A 167 9.41 17.45 20.85
N ARG A 168 8.34 16.74 21.23
CA ARG A 168 7.38 17.08 22.28
C ARG A 168 7.53 16.18 23.51
N ALA A 169 8.55 15.32 23.54
CA ALA A 169 8.82 14.37 24.61
C ALA A 169 7.60 13.51 24.96
N ARG A 170 6.89 13.01 23.94
CA ARG A 170 5.71 12.17 24.10
C ARG A 170 6.02 10.73 23.75
N THR A 171 5.51 9.81 24.55
CA THR A 171 5.59 8.38 24.27
C THR A 171 4.19 7.83 24.07
N LEU A 172 3.92 7.35 22.86
CA LEU A 172 2.73 6.56 22.57
C LEU A 172 3.04 5.11 22.91
N MET A 173 2.31 4.55 23.88
CA MET A 173 2.41 3.14 24.25
C MET A 173 1.30 2.34 23.53
N LEU A 174 1.65 1.17 23.02
CA LEU A 174 0.74 0.22 22.39
C LEU A 174 0.58 -0.99 23.32
N PRO A 175 -0.40 -0.97 24.24
CA PRO A 175 -0.54 -1.97 25.28
C PRO A 175 -1.23 -3.23 24.74
N LYS A 176 -0.46 -4.12 24.12
CA LYS A 176 -0.89 -5.47 23.74
C LYS A 176 -0.13 -6.51 24.54
N SER A 177 -0.76 -7.67 24.71
CA SER A 177 -0.01 -8.85 25.15
C SER A 177 0.93 -9.32 24.04
N PRO A 178 2.10 -9.89 24.37
CA PRO A 178 2.93 -10.58 23.39
C PRO A 178 2.13 -11.63 22.63
N ILE A 179 2.37 -11.76 21.32
CA ILE A 179 1.65 -12.70 20.47
C ILE A 179 2.63 -13.78 19.99
N PRO A 180 2.50 -15.04 20.44
CA PRO A 180 3.27 -16.15 19.88
C PRO A 180 2.97 -16.28 18.39
N VAL A 181 4.00 -16.37 17.55
CA VAL A 181 3.84 -16.41 16.08
C VAL A 181 3.68 -17.85 15.61
N ASN A 182 2.53 -18.16 15.02
CA ASN A 182 2.19 -19.47 14.45
C ASN A 182 1.07 -19.34 13.40
N GLY A 183 0.68 -20.46 12.77
CA GLY A 183 -0.32 -20.49 11.71
C GLY A 183 -1.69 -19.92 12.10
N ASN A 184 -2.10 -20.04 13.38
CA ASN A 184 -3.37 -19.53 13.89
C ASN A 184 -3.33 -18.03 14.22
N THR A 185 -2.18 -17.52 14.65
CA THR A 185 -2.02 -16.12 15.04
C THR A 185 -1.56 -15.23 13.89
N TRP A 186 -1.14 -15.79 12.75
CA TRP A 186 -0.56 -15.06 11.62
C TRP A 186 -1.32 -13.79 11.21
N LYS A 187 -2.64 -13.92 10.98
CA LYS A 187 -3.49 -12.80 10.54
C LYS A 187 -3.73 -11.75 11.62
N THR A 188 -3.40 -12.05 12.87
CA THR A 188 -3.56 -11.14 14.03
C THR A 188 -2.30 -10.33 14.33
N LEU A 189 -1.21 -10.59 13.62
CA LEU A 189 0.05 -9.84 13.70
C LEU A 189 -0.08 -8.48 12.98
N PRO A 190 0.83 -7.52 13.22
CA PRO A 190 0.91 -6.29 12.45
C PRO A 190 0.96 -6.53 10.94
N GLY A 191 0.25 -5.70 10.16
CA GLY A 191 0.02 -5.88 8.73
C GLY A 191 -0.94 -7.03 8.36
N GLY A 192 -1.48 -7.76 9.35
CA GLY A 192 -2.53 -8.75 9.17
C GLY A 192 -3.94 -8.16 9.32
N LYS A 193 -4.92 -8.78 8.68
CA LYS A 193 -6.30 -8.28 8.61
C LYS A 193 -7.13 -8.49 9.89
N ASP A 194 -6.80 -9.49 10.70
CA ASP A 194 -7.58 -9.94 11.87
C ASP A 194 -7.02 -9.38 13.20
N GLN A 195 -6.34 -8.24 13.15
CA GLN A 195 -5.76 -7.61 14.33
C GLN A 195 -6.81 -7.09 15.31
N ARG A 196 -6.56 -7.34 16.60
CA ARG A 196 -7.24 -6.60 17.69
C ARG A 196 -6.67 -5.19 17.81
N ILE A 197 -7.47 -4.25 18.30
CA ILE A 197 -7.03 -2.88 18.61
C ILE A 197 -5.96 -2.91 19.74
N PRO A 198 -4.92 -2.06 19.70
CA PRO A 198 -4.56 -1.11 18.63
C PRO A 198 -3.99 -1.79 17.39
N LYS A 199 -4.52 -1.51 16.19
CA LYS A 199 -4.04 -2.10 14.93
C LYS A 199 -2.75 -1.40 14.48
N ILE A 200 -1.82 -2.16 13.91
CA ILE A 200 -0.57 -1.62 13.34
C ILE A 200 -0.47 -2.14 11.91
N ASN A 201 -0.51 -1.23 10.95
CA ASN A 201 -0.54 -1.55 9.52
C ASN A 201 0.42 -0.64 8.76
N PRO A 202 0.94 -1.10 7.61
CA PRO A 202 1.71 -0.24 6.72
C PRO A 202 0.82 0.87 6.19
N PHE A 203 1.35 2.06 6.00
CA PHE A 203 0.56 3.18 5.49
C PHE A 203 1.21 3.78 4.26
N ILE A 204 0.57 3.60 3.10
CA ILE A 204 0.96 4.25 1.84
C ILE A 204 -0.30 4.60 1.07
N ARG A 205 -0.54 5.90 0.93
CA ARG A 205 -1.70 6.46 0.22
C ARG A 205 -1.27 7.71 -0.54
N PHE A 206 -2.04 8.04 -1.55
CA PHE A 206 -1.90 9.26 -2.33
C PHE A 206 -3.28 9.86 -2.56
N ALA A 207 -3.29 11.12 -2.97
CA ALA A 207 -4.49 11.84 -3.36
C ALA A 207 -4.17 12.81 -4.47
N TYR A 208 -5.17 13.13 -5.30
CA TYR A 208 -5.12 14.21 -6.26
C TYR A 208 -6.08 15.30 -5.84
N ASN A 209 -5.70 16.55 -6.10
CA ASN A 209 -6.63 17.65 -6.00
C ASN A 209 -7.73 17.44 -7.03
N LEU A 210 -8.98 17.40 -6.57
CA LEU A 210 -10.12 17.37 -7.49
C LEU A 210 -10.44 18.76 -8.04
N LEU A 211 -10.11 19.80 -7.29
CA LEU A 211 -10.35 21.21 -7.64
C LEU A 211 -9.03 21.91 -8.01
N GLU A 212 -9.15 22.97 -8.80
CA GLU A 212 -8.01 23.81 -9.20
C GLU A 212 -7.28 24.40 -7.99
N THR A 213 -5.95 24.44 -8.08
CA THR A 213 -5.06 25.07 -7.13
C THR A 213 -4.82 26.51 -7.60
N ASP A 214 -5.66 27.44 -7.14
CA ASP A 214 -5.66 28.86 -7.54
C ASP A 214 -4.90 29.83 -6.62
N GLY A 215 -4.31 29.35 -5.51
CA GLY A 215 -3.63 30.18 -4.51
C GLY A 215 -4.53 31.16 -3.75
N ILE A 216 -5.84 31.17 -4.02
CA ILE A 216 -6.80 32.15 -3.49
C ILE A 216 -7.68 31.51 -2.41
N GLN A 217 -7.95 30.21 -2.49
CA GLN A 217 -8.93 29.53 -1.61
C GLN A 217 -8.41 29.12 -0.21
N GLY A 218 -7.21 29.55 0.20
CA GLY A 218 -6.63 29.18 1.49
C GLY A 218 -5.99 27.79 1.50
N ASP A 219 -5.97 27.13 2.65
CA ASP A 219 -5.30 25.84 2.84
C ASP A 219 -5.92 24.74 1.98
N TYR A 220 -5.12 24.08 1.14
CA TYR A 220 -5.53 22.91 0.38
C TYR A 220 -5.67 21.71 1.31
N GLN A 221 -6.87 21.12 1.33
CA GLN A 221 -7.19 19.96 2.14
C GLN A 221 -7.58 18.78 1.26
N PHE A 222 -6.92 17.63 1.45
CA PHE A 222 -7.32 16.37 0.83
C PHE A 222 -8.45 15.73 1.63
N ARG A 223 -9.64 16.36 1.58
CA ARG A 223 -10.81 15.94 2.36
C ARG A 223 -11.96 15.50 1.46
N TYR A 224 -12.42 14.27 1.68
CA TYR A 224 -13.49 13.66 0.89
C TYR A 224 -14.85 14.31 1.16
N ASP A 225 -15.20 14.55 2.43
CA ASP A 225 -16.51 15.11 2.81
C ASP A 225 -16.78 16.51 2.23
N THR A 226 -15.72 17.26 1.92
CA THR A 226 -15.80 18.60 1.31
C THR A 226 -15.67 18.57 -0.21
N GLY A 227 -15.62 17.38 -0.82
CA GLY A 227 -15.47 17.21 -2.27
C GLY A 227 -14.15 17.71 -2.84
N ARG A 228 -13.07 17.73 -2.03
CA ARG A 228 -11.73 18.16 -2.48
C ARG A 228 -10.92 17.00 -3.08
N VAL A 229 -11.36 15.78 -2.82
CA VAL A 229 -10.86 14.54 -3.44
C VAL A 229 -12.06 13.72 -3.91
N SER A 230 -11.83 12.88 -4.89
CA SER A 230 -12.88 12.15 -5.60
C SER A 230 -13.32 10.84 -4.93
N ASP A 231 -12.57 10.35 -3.95
CA ASP A 231 -12.80 9.04 -3.34
C ASP A 231 -12.34 9.04 -1.88
N SER A 232 -13.02 8.28 -1.01
CA SER A 232 -12.67 8.15 0.41
C SER A 232 -11.26 7.56 0.64
N ASP A 233 -10.77 6.71 -0.26
CA ASP A 233 -9.40 6.19 -0.23
C ASP A 233 -8.36 7.28 -0.58
N GLU A 234 -8.78 8.44 -1.07
CA GLU A 234 -7.95 9.64 -1.30
C GLU A 234 -8.09 10.68 -0.16
N ASN A 235 -8.89 10.39 0.87
CA ASN A 235 -8.99 11.26 2.04
C ASN A 235 -7.70 11.18 2.87
N LEU A 236 -6.90 12.25 2.84
CA LEU A 236 -5.71 12.43 3.67
C LEU A 236 -5.95 13.49 4.76
N TYR A 237 -7.21 13.76 5.09
CA TYR A 237 -7.60 14.48 6.29
C TYR A 237 -7.76 13.50 7.44
N PHE A 238 -6.91 13.64 8.45
CA PHE A 238 -6.84 12.75 9.60
C PHE A 238 -7.41 13.43 10.85
N ASP A 239 -8.69 13.21 11.11
CA ASP A 239 -9.37 13.69 12.31
C ASP A 239 -9.18 12.70 13.47
N PHE A 240 -7.94 12.58 13.94
CA PHE A 240 -7.62 11.63 15.01
C PHE A 240 -8.14 12.12 16.36
N ASP A 241 -8.81 11.22 17.07
CA ASP A 241 -9.11 11.38 18.49
C ASP A 241 -7.94 10.85 19.36
N ASP A 242 -8.20 10.57 20.64
CA ASP A 242 -7.20 10.05 21.57
C ASP A 242 -6.88 8.55 21.39
N LEU A 243 -7.58 7.85 20.49
CA LEU A 243 -7.42 6.41 20.21
C LEU A 243 -6.63 6.12 18.94
N ASP A 244 -6.45 7.13 18.08
CA ASP A 244 -5.78 6.99 16.80
C ASP A 244 -4.42 7.70 16.76
N ALA A 245 -3.50 7.14 15.99
CA ALA A 245 -2.21 7.76 15.71
C ALA A 245 -1.69 7.36 14.34
N LEU A 246 -1.07 8.32 13.65
CA LEU A 246 -0.31 8.09 12.43
C LEU A 246 1.15 8.50 12.65
N VAL A 247 2.05 7.58 12.31
CA VAL A 247 3.49 7.85 12.27
C VAL A 247 3.89 7.97 10.81
N VAL A 248 4.25 9.19 10.38
CA VAL A 248 4.65 9.48 9.00
C VAL A 248 6.18 9.50 8.93
N GLU A 249 6.76 8.57 8.20
CA GLU A 249 8.20 8.56 7.93
C GLU A 249 8.58 9.51 6.78
N SER A 250 7.75 9.59 5.75
CA SER A 250 7.99 10.43 4.58
C SER A 250 6.69 10.97 4.00
N ILE A 251 6.74 12.20 3.50
CA ILE A 251 5.69 12.84 2.71
C ILE A 251 6.29 13.36 1.41
N GLY A 252 5.55 13.21 0.31
CA GLY A 252 5.94 13.71 -1.01
C GLY A 252 4.79 14.49 -1.63
N VAL A 253 5.13 15.55 -2.37
CA VAL A 253 4.19 16.33 -3.18
C VAL A 253 4.78 16.44 -4.57
N ARG A 254 3.96 16.22 -5.59
CA ARG A 254 4.33 16.35 -6.99
C ARG A 254 3.26 17.16 -7.73
N PRO A 255 3.63 18.17 -8.54
CA PRO A 255 2.69 18.79 -9.47
C PRO A 255 2.36 17.81 -10.61
N ASP A 256 1.08 17.70 -10.99
CA ASP A 256 0.70 16.93 -12.18
C ASP A 256 1.19 17.65 -13.47
N GLY A 257 1.74 16.94 -14.46
CA GLY A 257 2.08 17.51 -15.78
C GLY A 257 3.00 18.76 -15.82
N PHE A 258 3.10 19.36 -17.00
CA PHE A 258 3.92 20.57 -17.27
C PHE A 258 3.29 21.86 -16.71
N GLY A 259 2.15 21.77 -16.02
CA GLY A 259 1.39 22.92 -15.52
C GLY A 259 0.60 22.71 -14.24
N GLY A 260 0.48 21.50 -13.70
CA GLY A 260 -0.42 21.19 -12.58
C GLY A 260 -1.88 21.48 -12.89
N ASN A 261 -2.78 21.07 -12.01
CA ASN A 261 -3.99 21.84 -11.75
C ASN A 261 -3.65 23.19 -11.07
N LEU A 262 -2.59 23.88 -11.51
CA LEU A 262 -2.28 25.23 -11.08
C LEU A 262 -3.09 26.15 -11.99
N ALA A 263 -3.98 26.95 -11.41
CA ALA A 263 -4.44 28.11 -12.17
C ALA A 263 -3.20 28.95 -12.50
N ASN A 264 -3.19 29.61 -13.66
CA ASN A 264 -2.15 30.58 -14.02
C ASN A 264 -2.06 31.66 -12.92
N THR A 265 -1.27 31.41 -11.88
CA THR A 265 -0.78 32.47 -11.01
C THR A 265 0.13 33.27 -11.92
N GLY A 266 -0.18 34.56 -12.11
CA GLY A 266 0.54 35.47 -13.02
C GLY A 266 1.98 35.77 -12.59
N LEU A 267 2.73 34.75 -12.23
CA LEU A 267 4.16 34.74 -11.92
C LEU A 267 4.85 33.81 -12.93
N LEU A 268 4.84 34.25 -14.19
CA LEU A 268 5.88 33.96 -15.17
C LEU A 268 6.73 35.22 -15.34
#